data_AF-A0A7W3M0E7-F1
#
_entry.id   AF-A0A7W3M0E7-F1
#
_cell.length_a   1.000
_cell.length_b   1.000
_cell.length_c   1.000
_cell.angle_alpha   90.00
_cell.angle_beta   90.00
_cell.angle_gamma   90.00
#
_symmetry.space_group_name_H-M   'P 1'
#
loop_
_entity.id
_entity.type
_entity.pdbx_description
1 polymer ?
#
loop_
_entity_poly.entity_id
_entity_poly.type
_entity_poly.pdbx_seq_one_letter_code
_entity_poly.pdbx_strand_id
1 'polypeptide(L)'
;MARRTTAVALALAVVGAGAAACGESAPAPRTQTKPAYIAAVDAVCAQGRRRPPEREPSNVREQVEEFASTAELMTDMVTRIEAVPPPPSDAAKLREGFLGPHRRFAERMTLLARDARAAVRAGDDGRAASVLRRAEERGPEEGKALAFAETYGFRACAGR
;
A
#
# COMPACT_ATOMS: atom_id res chain seq x y z
N MET A 1 -50.41 -5.64 -36.38
CA MET A 1 -50.00 -4.63 -37.38
C MET A 1 -50.21 -3.24 -36.79
N ALA A 2 -49.14 -2.51 -36.51
CA ALA A 2 -49.12 -1.05 -36.45
C ALA A 2 -47.64 -0.61 -36.43
N ARG A 3 -47.10 -0.34 -37.62
CA ARG A 3 -45.80 0.32 -37.79
C ARG A 3 -45.98 1.79 -37.45
N ARG A 4 -45.10 2.36 -36.63
CA ARG A 4 -44.87 3.82 -36.60
C ARG A 4 -43.38 4.08 -36.66
N THR A 5 -43.01 4.65 -37.79
CA THR A 5 -41.68 5.07 -38.22
C THR A 5 -41.38 6.47 -37.69
N THR A 6 -40.10 6.69 -37.36
CA THR A 6 -39.32 7.95 -37.43
C THR A 6 -39.78 9.19 -36.67
N ALA A 7 -38.92 9.69 -35.78
CA ALA A 7 -38.13 10.90 -36.03
C ALA A 7 -37.02 11.04 -34.97
N VAL A 8 -35.76 11.06 -35.41
CA VAL A 8 -34.60 11.51 -34.62
C VAL A 8 -34.59 13.03 -34.72
N ALA A 9 -34.78 13.71 -33.60
CA ALA A 9 -34.56 15.15 -33.49
C ALA A 9 -33.21 15.39 -32.81
N LEU A 10 -32.19 15.63 -33.63
CA LEU A 10 -30.90 16.14 -33.20
C LEU A 10 -31.10 17.63 -32.86
N ALA A 11 -31.11 17.98 -31.57
CA ALA A 11 -31.11 19.37 -31.12
C ALA A 11 -29.70 19.74 -30.67
N LEU A 12 -28.91 20.29 -31.59
CA LEU A 12 -27.73 21.10 -31.29
C LEU A 12 -28.16 22.57 -31.21
N ALA A 13 -28.03 23.16 -30.03
CA ALA A 13 -28.06 24.61 -29.85
C ALA A 13 -26.91 25.04 -28.94
N VAL A 14 -26.13 25.97 -29.46
CA VAL A 14 -24.81 26.45 -29.03
C VAL A 14 -24.97 27.64 -28.06
N VAL A 15 -24.14 27.62 -27.01
CA VAL A 15 -23.57 28.74 -26.22
C VAL A 15 -24.53 29.76 -25.58
N GLY A 16 -24.65 29.66 -24.26
CA GLY A 16 -24.96 30.79 -23.37
C GLY A 16 -23.78 31.03 -22.44
N ALA A 17 -22.99 32.08 -22.71
CA ALA A 17 -22.06 32.65 -21.76
C ALA A 17 -22.87 33.48 -20.75
N GLY A 18 -23.03 32.96 -19.54
CA GLY A 18 -23.55 33.68 -18.38
C GLY A 18 -22.48 33.71 -17.30
N ALA A 19 -21.99 34.92 -17.01
CA ALA A 19 -20.88 35.20 -16.14
C ALA A 19 -21.16 34.92 -14.65
N ALA A 20 -20.09 34.53 -13.96
CA ALA A 20 -19.77 34.84 -12.57
C ALA A 20 -20.84 34.59 -11.49
N ALA A 21 -20.82 33.38 -10.93
CA ALA A 21 -20.93 33.22 -9.48
C ALA A 21 -19.54 32.81 -8.95
N CYS A 22 -18.76 33.81 -8.54
CA CYS A 22 -17.63 33.61 -7.64
C CYS A 22 -18.18 33.15 -6.28
N GLY A 23 -17.61 32.09 -5.71
CA GLY A 23 -17.90 31.74 -4.32
C GLY A 23 -17.78 30.28 -3.95
N GLU A 24 -16.74 29.59 -4.41
CA GLU A 24 -15.93 28.69 -3.57
C GLU A 24 -14.76 28.26 -4.46
N SER A 25 -13.64 28.96 -4.40
CA SER A 25 -12.39 28.33 -4.82
C SER A 25 -12.22 27.14 -3.89
N ALA A 26 -12.61 25.94 -4.35
CA ALA A 26 -12.14 24.71 -3.73
C ALA A 26 -10.64 24.92 -3.52
N PRO A 27 -10.13 24.85 -2.27
CA PRO A 27 -8.74 25.19 -2.01
C PRO A 27 -7.91 24.39 -3.00
N ALA A 28 -7.09 25.08 -3.81
CA ALA A 28 -6.13 24.42 -4.68
C ALA A 28 -5.48 23.32 -3.85
N PRO A 29 -5.46 22.06 -4.32
CA PRO A 29 -5.04 20.92 -3.51
C PRO A 29 -3.70 21.31 -2.88
N ARG A 30 -3.68 21.48 -1.55
CA ARG A 30 -2.52 22.01 -0.86
C ARG A 30 -1.36 21.10 -1.23
N THR A 31 -0.42 21.60 -2.03
CA THR A 31 0.73 20.83 -2.46
C THR A 31 1.43 20.37 -1.20
N GLN A 32 1.41 19.07 -0.91
CA GLN A 32 1.93 18.56 0.34
C GLN A 32 3.43 18.85 0.39
N THR A 33 3.90 19.48 1.46
CA THR A 33 5.32 19.75 1.64
C THR A 33 6.04 18.47 2.03
N LYS A 34 7.34 18.37 1.69
CA LYS A 34 8.16 17.21 2.07
C LYS A 34 8.10 16.88 3.58
N PRO A 35 8.19 17.85 4.51
CA PRO A 35 8.06 17.56 5.95
C PRO A 35 6.68 17.00 6.33
N ALA A 36 5.60 17.52 5.75
CA ALA A 36 4.25 17.03 6.02
C ALA A 36 4.05 15.59 5.50
N TYR A 37 4.58 15.29 4.31
CA TYR A 37 4.58 13.95 3.75
C TYR A 37 5.39 12.96 4.61
N ILE A 38 6.61 13.33 5.03
CA ILE A 38 7.44 12.51 5.92
C ILE A 38 6.68 12.19 7.21
N ALA A 39 6.09 13.20 7.86
CA ALA A 39 5.34 13.01 9.09
C ALA A 39 4.14 12.06 8.91
N ALA A 40 3.41 12.17 7.79
CA ALA A 40 2.27 11.31 7.50
C ALA A 40 2.70 9.85 7.26
N VAL A 41 3.76 9.64 6.48
CA VAL A 41 4.30 8.30 6.20
C VAL A 41 4.88 7.65 7.46
N ASP A 42 5.64 8.40 8.26
CA ASP A 42 6.18 7.92 9.53
C ASP A 42 5.07 7.56 10.53
N ALA A 43 3.95 8.29 10.55
CA ALA A 43 2.82 7.94 11.40
C ALA A 43 2.22 6.56 11.04
N VAL A 44 2.14 6.22 9.75
CA VAL A 44 1.71 4.88 9.31
C VAL A 44 2.71 3.82 9.77
N CYS A 45 4.00 4.03 9.54
CA CYS A 45 5.05 3.09 9.98
C CYS A 45 5.08 2.92 11.51
N ALA A 46 4.95 4.00 12.27
CA ALA A 46 4.90 3.96 13.73
C ALA A 46 3.67 3.19 14.24
N GLN A 47 2.52 3.32 13.57
CA GLN A 47 1.33 2.54 13.91
C GLN A 47 1.54 1.05 13.63
N GLY A 48 2.12 0.71 12.47
CA GLY A 48 2.43 -0.68 12.12
C GLY A 48 3.39 -1.38 13.08
N ARG A 49 4.28 -0.62 13.73
CA ARG A 49 5.20 -1.14 14.76
C ARG A 49 4.53 -1.37 16.12
N ARG A 50 3.34 -0.84 16.37
CA ARG A 50 2.61 -1.06 17.62
C ARG A 50 1.91 -2.42 17.56
N ARG A 51 2.69 -3.48 17.78
CA ARG A 51 2.12 -4.81 18.04
C ARG A 51 1.83 -5.00 19.52
N PRO A 52 0.68 -5.60 19.88
CA PRO A 52 0.51 -6.13 21.23
C PRO A 52 1.59 -7.19 21.50
N PRO A 53 1.92 -7.47 22.78
CA PRO A 53 2.90 -8.51 23.11
C PRO A 53 2.46 -9.85 22.49
N GLU A 54 3.24 -10.32 21.52
CA GLU A 54 3.02 -11.61 20.85
C GLU A 54 3.35 -12.73 21.85
N ARG A 55 2.47 -13.73 21.93
CA ARG A 55 2.78 -14.98 22.62
C ARG A 55 3.67 -15.79 21.70
N GLU A 56 4.71 -16.41 22.24
CA GLU A 56 5.57 -17.30 21.44
C GLU A 56 4.71 -18.42 20.83
N PRO A 57 4.70 -18.57 19.50
CA PRO A 57 3.85 -19.55 18.83
C PRO A 57 4.31 -20.97 19.18
N SER A 58 3.39 -21.79 19.67
CA SER A 58 3.67 -23.12 20.22
C SER A 58 3.79 -24.22 19.16
N ASN A 59 3.39 -23.95 17.92
CA ASN A 59 3.37 -24.90 16.82
C ASN A 59 3.43 -24.21 15.44
N VAL A 60 3.66 -24.99 14.39
CA VAL A 60 3.81 -24.49 13.01
C VAL A 60 2.57 -23.77 12.51
N ARG A 61 1.37 -24.22 12.90
CA ARG A 61 0.12 -23.56 12.50
C ARG A 61 0.02 -22.14 13.09
N GLU A 62 0.35 -21.98 14.36
CA GLU A 62 0.40 -20.66 15.01
C GLU A 62 1.45 -19.74 14.37
N GLN A 63 2.65 -20.27 14.07
CA GLN A 63 3.69 -19.52 13.35
C GLN A 63 3.20 -19.05 11.97
N VAL A 64 2.48 -19.91 11.23
CA VAL A 64 1.93 -19.55 9.92
C VAL A 64 0.85 -18.48 10.02
N GLU A 65 -0.01 -18.51 11.03
CA GLU A 65 -1.04 -17.48 11.22
C GLU A 65 -0.46 -16.14 11.67
N GLU A 66 0.54 -16.16 12.54
CA GLU A 66 1.29 -14.95 12.93
C GLU A 66 2.02 -14.35 11.72
N PHE A 67 2.66 -15.20 10.92
CA PHE A 67 3.31 -14.79 9.68
C PHE A 67 2.31 -14.17 8.68
N ALA A 68 1.14 -14.77 8.51
CA ALA A 68 0.14 -14.25 7.61
C ALA A 68 -0.47 -12.93 8.08
N SER A 69 -0.74 -12.80 9.39
CA SER A 69 -1.12 -11.53 10.02
C SER A 69 -0.06 -10.43 9.78
N THR A 70 1.22 -10.81 9.82
CA THR A 70 2.33 -9.92 9.47
C THR A 70 2.30 -9.46 8.02
N ALA A 71 2.12 -10.38 7.08
CA ALA A 71 2.02 -10.05 5.66
C ALA A 71 0.81 -9.14 5.36
N GLU A 72 -0.33 -9.38 6.01
CA GLU A 72 -1.55 -8.57 5.90
C GLU A 72 -1.32 -7.15 6.43
N LEU A 73 -0.74 -7.01 7.63
CA LEU A 73 -0.38 -5.72 8.21
C LEU A 73 0.57 -4.92 7.32
N MET A 74 1.60 -5.57 6.78
CA MET A 74 2.52 -4.92 5.84
C MET A 74 1.82 -4.44 4.57
N THR A 75 0.91 -5.24 4.01
CA THR A 75 0.15 -4.86 2.82
C THR A 75 -0.78 -3.68 3.09
N ASP A 76 -1.45 -3.66 4.25
CA ASP A 76 -2.26 -2.51 4.69
C ASP A 76 -1.40 -1.25 4.82
N MET A 77 -0.26 -1.36 5.50
CA MET A 77 0.66 -0.23 5.65
C MET A 77 1.12 0.34 4.31
N VAL A 78 1.53 -0.51 3.37
CA VAL A 78 1.94 -0.06 2.02
C VAL A 78 0.79 0.66 1.33
N THR A 79 -0.41 0.08 1.36
CA THR A 79 -1.61 0.68 0.75
C THR A 79 -1.91 2.07 1.35
N ARG A 80 -1.80 2.19 2.68
CA ARG A 80 -2.03 3.45 3.39
C ARG A 80 -0.95 4.50 3.10
N ILE A 81 0.30 4.09 2.93
CA ILE A 81 1.39 4.98 2.51
C ILE A 81 1.15 5.44 1.06
N GLU A 82 0.77 4.54 0.16
CA GLU A 82 0.46 4.87 -1.24
C GLU A 82 -0.71 5.86 -1.37
N ALA A 83 -1.64 5.86 -0.41
CA ALA A 83 -2.74 6.81 -0.33
C ALA A 83 -2.32 8.22 0.15
N VAL A 84 -1.12 8.40 0.69
CA VAL A 84 -0.59 9.72 1.08
C VAL A 84 -0.04 10.42 -0.18
N PRO A 85 -0.60 11.57 -0.61
CA PRO A 85 -0.15 12.24 -1.83
C PRO A 85 1.29 12.77 -1.70
N PRO A 86 2.26 12.29 -2.49
CA PRO A 86 3.64 12.75 -2.37
C PRO A 86 3.81 14.20 -2.87
N PRO A 87 4.85 14.93 -2.42
CA PRO A 87 5.26 16.18 -3.04
C PRO A 87 5.53 15.95 -4.54
N PRO A 88 4.99 16.78 -5.46
CA PRO A 88 5.12 16.53 -6.90
C PRO A 88 6.56 16.40 -7.39
N SER A 89 7.48 17.19 -6.81
CA SER A 89 8.92 17.14 -7.15
C SER A 89 9.59 15.81 -6.80
N ASP A 90 9.06 15.08 -5.81
CA ASP A 90 9.66 13.85 -5.29
C ASP A 90 8.88 12.59 -5.72
N ALA A 91 7.72 12.73 -6.36
CA ALA A 91 6.78 11.63 -6.61
C ALA A 91 7.40 10.45 -7.38
N ALA A 92 8.19 10.70 -8.43
CA ALA A 92 8.86 9.65 -9.19
C ALA A 92 9.91 8.92 -8.34
N LYS A 93 10.77 9.69 -7.66
CA LYS A 93 11.80 9.16 -6.76
C LYS A 93 11.21 8.30 -5.65
N LEU A 94 10.10 8.73 -5.04
CA LEU A 94 9.39 7.99 -4.00
C LEU A 94 8.77 6.70 -4.53
N ARG A 95 8.17 6.73 -5.72
CA ARG A 95 7.59 5.55 -6.36
C ARG A 95 8.65 4.48 -6.63
N GLU A 96 9.81 4.87 -7.14
CA GLU A 96 10.87 3.94 -7.54
C GLU A 96 11.72 3.47 -6.36
N GLY A 97 12.08 4.39 -5.46
CA GLY A 97 13.02 4.11 -4.37
C GLY A 97 12.40 3.61 -3.07
N PHE A 98 11.09 3.82 -2.88
CA PHE A 98 10.41 3.47 -1.64
C PHE A 98 9.16 2.60 -1.86
N LEU A 99 8.15 3.12 -2.56
CA LEU A 99 6.86 2.45 -2.70
C LEU A 99 6.95 1.16 -3.52
N GLY A 100 7.63 1.18 -4.67
CA GLY A 100 7.81 0.02 -5.53
C GLY A 100 8.50 -1.16 -4.82
N PRO A 101 9.67 -0.96 -4.18
CA PRO A 101 10.32 -1.99 -3.37
C PRO A 101 9.44 -2.53 -2.23
N HIS A 102 8.76 -1.65 -1.49
CA HIS A 102 7.85 -2.07 -0.41
C HIS A 102 6.64 -2.87 -0.94
N ARG A 103 6.07 -2.48 -2.07
CA ARG A 103 4.98 -3.21 -2.72
C ARG A 103 5.42 -4.60 -3.15
N ARG A 104 6.56 -4.73 -3.84
CA ARG A 104 7.11 -6.04 -4.24
C ARG A 104 7.41 -6.92 -3.02
N PHE A 105 7.92 -6.32 -1.95
CA PHE A 105 8.16 -7.02 -0.70
C PHE A 105 6.86 -7.51 -0.08
N ALA A 106 5.84 -6.66 0.07
CA ALA A 106 4.52 -7.03 0.58
C ALA A 106 3.87 -8.14 -0.25
N GLU A 107 3.85 -8.00 -1.58
CA GLU A 107 3.34 -9.03 -2.52
C GLU A 107 4.01 -10.39 -2.32
N ARG A 108 5.35 -10.41 -2.16
CA ARG A 108 6.09 -11.65 -1.86
C ARG A 108 5.65 -12.28 -0.54
N MET A 109 5.54 -11.48 0.51
CA MET A 109 5.15 -11.97 1.83
C MET A 109 3.72 -12.53 1.82
N THR A 110 2.79 -11.88 1.12
CA THR A 110 1.43 -12.38 0.93
C THR A 110 1.41 -13.73 0.20
N LEU A 111 2.23 -13.89 -0.85
CA LEU A 111 2.33 -15.15 -1.58
C LEU A 111 2.90 -16.27 -0.68
N LEU A 112 3.97 -16.00 0.06
CA LEU A 112 4.54 -16.96 1.01
C LEU A 112 3.52 -17.32 2.10
N ALA A 113 2.77 -16.35 2.63
CA ALA A 113 1.77 -16.61 3.66
C ALA A 113 0.65 -17.52 3.13
N ARG A 114 0.20 -17.29 1.89
CA ARG A 114 -0.79 -18.15 1.22
C ARG A 114 -0.26 -19.58 1.03
N ASP A 115 1.00 -19.72 0.62
CA ASP A 115 1.63 -21.02 0.40
C ASP A 115 1.84 -21.79 1.71
N ALA A 116 2.25 -21.11 2.78
CA ALA A 116 2.38 -21.69 4.11
C ALA A 116 1.02 -22.17 4.66
N ARG A 117 -0.02 -21.34 4.54
CA ARG A 117 -1.41 -21.72 4.89
C ARG A 117 -1.90 -22.91 4.08
N ALA A 118 -1.54 -23.00 2.80
CA ALA A 118 -1.90 -24.15 1.96
C ALA A 118 -1.20 -25.44 2.42
N ALA A 119 0.08 -25.36 2.81
CA ALA A 119 0.82 -26.50 3.35
C ALA A 119 0.21 -27.01 4.68
N VAL A 120 -0.13 -26.11 5.60
CA VAL A 120 -0.80 -26.47 6.86
C VAL A 120 -2.16 -27.12 6.61
N ARG A 121 -2.97 -26.61 5.66
CA ARG A 121 -4.25 -27.24 5.29
C ARG A 121 -4.10 -28.64 4.71
N ALA A 122 -2.97 -28.92 4.06
CA ALA A 122 -2.64 -30.24 3.53
C ALA A 122 -2.02 -31.19 4.57
N GLY A 123 -1.77 -30.73 5.80
CA GLY A 123 -1.09 -31.50 6.85
C GLY A 123 0.42 -31.64 6.62
N ASP A 124 1.01 -30.77 5.80
CA ASP A 124 2.44 -30.79 5.45
C ASP A 124 3.21 -29.70 6.23
N ASP A 125 3.45 -29.98 7.51
CA ASP A 125 4.16 -29.06 8.42
C ASP A 125 5.62 -28.83 7.98
N GLY A 126 6.26 -29.83 7.36
CA GLY A 126 7.63 -29.72 6.85
C GLY A 126 7.72 -28.69 5.72
N ARG A 127 6.77 -28.70 4.78
CA ARG A 127 6.67 -27.68 3.74
C ARG A 127 6.30 -26.32 4.32
N ALA A 128 5.39 -26.25 5.29
CA ALA A 128 5.03 -24.99 5.95
C ALA A 128 6.25 -24.34 6.60
N ALA A 129 7.04 -25.11 7.36
CA ALA A 129 8.29 -24.64 7.97
C ALA A 129 9.33 -24.20 6.92
N SER A 130 9.43 -24.90 5.79
CA SER A 130 10.29 -24.49 4.67
C SER A 130 9.85 -23.18 4.01
N VAL A 131 8.54 -22.91 3.94
CA VAL A 131 8.03 -21.61 3.48
C VAL A 131 8.40 -20.49 4.47
N LEU A 132 8.22 -20.72 5.77
CA LEU A 132 8.57 -19.75 6.82
C LEU A 132 10.05 -19.37 6.78
N ARG A 133 10.95 -20.36 6.68
CA ARG A 133 12.39 -20.11 6.50
C ARG A 133 12.72 -19.22 5.29
N ARG A 134 12.06 -19.44 4.15
CA ARG A 134 12.25 -18.61 2.95
C ARG A 134 11.75 -17.18 3.14
N ALA A 135 10.83 -16.95 4.06
CA ALA A 135 10.34 -15.60 4.37
C ALA A 135 11.35 -14.78 5.19
N GLU A 136 12.19 -15.44 5.99
CA GLU A 136 13.26 -14.82 6.78
C GLU A 136 14.45 -14.36 5.92
N GLU A 137 14.59 -14.93 4.73
CA GLU A 137 15.62 -14.53 3.77
C GLU A 137 15.36 -13.09 3.29
N ARG A 138 16.15 -12.14 3.78
CA ARG A 138 16.08 -10.74 3.36
C ARG A 138 16.39 -10.62 1.88
N GLY A 139 15.39 -10.18 1.12
CA GLY A 139 15.55 -9.87 -0.30
C GLY A 139 16.26 -8.53 -0.51
N PRO A 140 16.91 -8.32 -1.66
CA PRO A 140 17.59 -7.07 -1.98
C PRO A 140 16.67 -5.84 -1.96
N GLU A 141 15.37 -6.05 -2.15
CA GLU A 141 14.35 -4.99 -2.16
C GLU A 141 14.11 -4.37 -0.78
N GLU A 142 14.18 -5.17 0.29
CA GLU A 142 13.98 -4.69 1.67
C GLU A 142 15.14 -3.78 2.10
N GLY A 143 16.37 -4.18 1.80
CA GLY A 143 17.56 -3.37 2.08
C GLY A 143 17.57 -2.03 1.33
N LYS A 144 17.16 -2.04 0.06
CA LYS A 144 17.02 -0.80 -0.74
C LYS A 144 15.98 0.15 -0.14
N ALA A 145 14.82 -0.36 0.25
CA ALA A 145 13.74 0.45 0.81
C ALA A 145 14.13 1.10 2.14
N LEU A 146 14.81 0.35 3.02
CA LEU A 146 15.32 0.85 4.30
C LEU A 146 16.38 1.93 4.10
N ALA A 147 17.34 1.71 3.19
CA ALA A 147 18.37 2.70 2.87
C ALA A 147 17.78 3.98 2.28
N PHE A 148 16.76 3.85 1.42
CA PHE A 148 16.01 5.00 0.92
C PHE A 148 15.30 5.74 2.05
N ALA A 149 14.62 5.01 2.94
CA ALA A 149 13.87 5.59 4.06
C ALA A 149 14.76 6.46 4.95
N GLU A 150 15.94 5.93 5.29
CA GLU A 150 16.95 6.66 6.06
C GLU A 150 17.43 7.93 5.33
N THR A 151 17.78 7.81 4.04
CA THR A 151 18.28 8.93 3.24
C THR A 151 17.22 10.01 3.01
N TYR A 152 15.96 9.60 2.85
CA TYR A 152 14.85 10.50 2.57
C TYR A 152 14.35 11.23 3.82
N GLY A 153 14.49 10.58 5.00
CA GLY A 153 14.15 11.13 6.31
C GLY A 153 12.97 10.48 7.00
N PHE A 154 12.49 9.30 6.56
CA PHE A 154 11.46 8.54 7.27
C PHE A 154 12.08 7.82 8.47
N ARG A 155 11.88 8.35 9.68
CA ARG A 155 12.51 7.81 10.89
C ARG A 155 11.87 6.47 11.27
N ALA A 156 10.55 6.43 11.35
CA ALA A 156 9.82 5.25 11.81
C ALA A 156 9.93 4.10 10.79
N CYS A 157 9.87 4.41 9.49
CA CYS A 157 10.04 3.40 8.44
C CYS A 157 11.48 2.89 8.32
N ALA A 158 12.48 3.68 8.72
CA ALA A 158 13.88 3.24 8.83
C ALA A 158 14.19 2.47 10.13
N GLY A 159 13.17 2.22 10.98
CA GLY A 159 13.33 1.48 12.25
C GLY A 159 13.88 2.31 13.41
N ARG A 160 13.99 3.64 13.27
CA ARG A 160 14.48 4.56 14.30
C ARG A 160 13.34 5.20 15.10
#